data_AF-A0A9N8HE36-F1
#
_entry.id   AF-A0A9N8HE36-F1
#
_cell.length_a   1.000
_cell.length_b   1.000
_cell.length_c   1.000
_cell.angle_alpha   90.00
_cell.angle_beta   90.00
_cell.angle_gamma   90.00
#
_symmetry.space_group_name_H-M   'P 1'
#
loop_
_entity.id
_entity.type
_entity.pdbx_description
1 polymer ?
#
loop_
_entity_poly.entity_id
_entity_poly.type
_entity_poly.pdbx_seq_one_letter_code
_entity_poly.pdbx_strand_id
1 'polypeptide(L)'
;MVHQSYLLLMWLACIRQFSHGFVPSNSIRRHAVSLGPGSPRSGTAVAAIAFDSNWHKGTEDRFERTASRDSTVQAPCIIQVDGVSYNLTAWAKSHPGGDKILSKFHGKDATKAFFAAGHSQRAIEMLKDFAIGTPTNPPSAGPSSLLQAKKRPRWIAKLFTKEDPIGVHKSLGVFVLMHFIFRFRQMFIGDPSCGLGTRLGKGPSIWPALCLLPHAMLSLSSLIFHTVPRERVVGMPMIWSEYRVHNIAFGVRSVITAALAWASFYFNHSSTWRRVALIGSAAAVIGAQITADLGTKYLRVNNKESTTATMPYWDGCSLKTQKRFKSFYAYCQFMATMACLAVGNPGWPLSVLLAIQMASLLMTLVRKGLLSARGYHIGYTATLIMPWIVGIRSFAKGPDFAYATVAAWIIYQLRRRGINKYLLWSPVIAARIMWGDGMLHWQAY
;
A
#
# COMPACT_ATOMS: atom_id res chain seq x y z
N MET A 1 16.30 4.91 -30.65
CA MET A 1 15.37 6.03 -30.39
C MET A 1 13.90 5.68 -30.59
N VAL A 2 13.52 4.91 -31.62
CA VAL A 2 12.10 4.55 -31.90
C VAL A 2 11.42 3.72 -30.79
N HIS A 3 12.14 2.83 -30.09
CA HIS A 3 11.55 2.01 -29.01
C HIS A 3 11.32 2.75 -27.67
N GLN A 4 12.05 3.84 -27.39
CA GLN A 4 11.78 4.67 -26.21
C GLN A 4 10.45 5.44 -26.36
N SER A 5 10.07 5.76 -27.60
CA SER A 5 8.83 6.47 -27.94
C SER A 5 7.58 5.63 -27.64
N TYR A 6 7.59 4.31 -27.87
CA TYR A 6 6.44 3.43 -27.57
C TYR A 6 6.22 3.24 -26.06
N LEU A 7 7.29 3.19 -25.26
CA LEU A 7 7.19 3.07 -23.80
C LEU A 7 6.87 4.41 -23.14
N LEU A 8 7.36 5.52 -23.68
CA LEU A 8 6.91 6.87 -23.33
C LEU A 8 5.43 7.07 -23.71
N LEU A 9 4.95 6.47 -24.81
CA LEU A 9 3.54 6.45 -25.18
C LEU A 9 2.69 5.57 -24.26
N MET A 10 3.19 4.43 -23.76
CA MET A 10 2.51 3.67 -22.71
C MET A 10 2.49 4.42 -21.36
N TRP A 11 3.57 5.13 -21.03
CA TRP A 11 3.67 6.02 -19.87
C TRP A 11 2.71 7.22 -19.99
N LEU A 12 2.67 7.87 -21.16
CA LEU A 12 1.73 8.95 -21.49
C LEU A 12 0.30 8.45 -21.64
N ALA A 13 0.04 7.20 -22.04
CA ALA A 13 -1.29 6.59 -22.06
C ALA A 13 -1.79 6.28 -20.64
N CYS A 14 -0.88 5.86 -19.75
CA CYS A 14 -1.16 5.72 -18.33
C CYS A 14 -1.48 7.09 -17.72
N ILE A 15 -0.67 8.12 -17.96
CA ILE A 15 -0.91 9.50 -17.50
C ILE A 15 -2.17 10.13 -18.15
N ARG A 16 -2.41 9.93 -19.46
CA ARG A 16 -3.61 10.41 -20.18
C ARG A 16 -4.90 9.78 -19.65
N GLN A 17 -4.85 8.52 -19.19
CA GLN A 17 -5.98 7.90 -18.49
C GLN A 17 -6.29 8.56 -17.13
N PHE A 18 -5.37 9.36 -16.58
CA PHE A 18 -5.54 10.14 -15.35
C PHE A 18 -5.79 11.64 -15.59
N SER A 19 -5.45 12.19 -16.77
CA SER A 19 -5.68 13.60 -17.11
C SER A 19 -7.03 13.88 -17.78
N HIS A 20 -7.68 12.89 -18.41
CA HIS A 20 -9.04 13.03 -18.94
C HIS A 20 -10.11 12.79 -17.88
N GLY A 21 -10.17 13.70 -16.90
CA GLY A 21 -11.28 13.87 -15.96
C GLY A 21 -11.85 15.29 -15.95
N PHE A 22 -11.43 16.14 -16.90
CA PHE A 22 -11.92 17.49 -17.10
C PHE A 22 -12.68 17.57 -18.42
N VAL A 23 -14.00 17.39 -18.38
CA VAL A 23 -14.97 18.04 -19.29
C VAL A 23 -16.28 18.23 -18.50
N PRO A 24 -16.95 19.40 -18.58
CA PRO A 24 -18.19 19.68 -17.88
C PRO A 24 -19.37 18.85 -18.43
N SER A 25 -20.34 18.60 -17.55
CA SER A 25 -21.66 18.04 -17.85
C SER A 25 -22.32 18.71 -19.06
N ASN A 26 -22.87 17.93 -19.99
CA ASN A 26 -24.23 18.15 -20.50
C ASN A 26 -24.83 16.98 -21.29
N SER A 27 -26.16 16.88 -21.14
CA SER A 27 -27.20 16.23 -21.94
C SER A 27 -27.25 14.70 -22.09
N ILE A 28 -28.17 14.14 -21.31
CA ILE A 28 -29.17 13.10 -21.59
C ILE A 28 -29.36 12.74 -23.08
N ARG A 29 -29.31 11.44 -23.41
CA ARG A 29 -30.35 10.77 -24.21
C ARG A 29 -30.36 9.25 -24.02
N ARG A 30 -31.54 8.72 -23.69
CA ARG A 30 -31.86 7.28 -23.60
C ARG A 30 -32.17 6.75 -25.00
N HIS A 31 -31.72 5.55 -25.33
CA HIS A 31 -32.40 4.70 -26.30
C HIS A 31 -32.40 3.25 -25.80
N ALA A 32 -33.61 2.73 -25.62
CA ALA A 32 -33.90 1.31 -25.40
C ALA A 32 -34.08 0.65 -26.77
N VAL A 33 -33.59 -0.57 -26.93
CA VAL A 33 -33.92 -1.44 -28.07
C VAL A 33 -34.37 -2.80 -27.54
N SER A 34 -35.52 -3.22 -28.05
CA SER A 34 -36.31 -4.41 -27.76
C SER A 34 -35.63 -5.69 -28.28
N LEU A 35 -35.77 -6.81 -27.55
CA LEU A 35 -35.39 -8.16 -27.98
C LEU A 35 -36.67 -8.98 -28.25
N GLY A 36 -36.77 -9.55 -29.45
CA GLY A 36 -37.76 -10.59 -29.79
C GLY A 36 -37.15 -12.00 -29.70
N PRO A 37 -37.93 -13.07 -29.45
CA PRO A 37 -37.43 -14.41 -29.22
C PRO A 37 -37.46 -15.29 -30.48
N GLY A 38 -36.46 -16.16 -30.64
CA GLY A 38 -36.42 -17.18 -31.69
C GLY A 38 -35.82 -18.49 -31.13
N SER A 39 -36.59 -19.57 -31.25
CA SER A 39 -36.39 -20.92 -30.71
C SER A 39 -35.45 -21.81 -31.57
N PRO A 40 -35.10 -23.03 -31.13
CA PRO A 40 -33.81 -23.67 -31.38
C PRO A 40 -33.82 -24.70 -32.53
N ARG A 41 -32.62 -25.08 -33.00
CA ARG A 41 -32.42 -26.31 -33.79
C ARG A 41 -31.29 -27.18 -33.21
N SER A 42 -31.57 -28.47 -33.25
CA SER A 42 -30.86 -29.65 -32.75
C SER A 42 -29.60 -29.99 -33.54
N GLY A 43 -28.60 -30.57 -32.86
CA GLY A 43 -27.46 -31.24 -33.47
C GLY A 43 -26.56 -31.96 -32.47
N THR A 44 -26.75 -33.28 -32.38
CA THR A 44 -25.77 -34.36 -32.11
C THR A 44 -24.83 -34.29 -30.89
N ALA A 45 -25.02 -35.26 -29.99
CA ALA A 45 -24.23 -35.51 -28.80
C ALA A 45 -22.83 -36.07 -29.11
N VAL A 46 -21.81 -35.39 -28.60
CA VAL A 46 -20.49 -35.95 -28.30
C VAL A 46 -20.33 -35.86 -26.78
N ALA A 47 -19.99 -36.98 -26.14
CA ALA A 47 -19.88 -37.10 -24.69
C ALA A 47 -18.80 -36.16 -24.12
N ALA A 48 -19.22 -34.94 -23.75
CA ALA A 48 -18.44 -34.01 -22.96
C ALA A 48 -18.58 -34.41 -21.49
N ILE A 49 -17.44 -34.67 -20.84
CA ILE A 49 -17.31 -34.66 -19.39
C ILE A 49 -17.93 -33.35 -18.91
N ALA A 50 -19.03 -33.44 -18.17
CA ALA A 50 -19.79 -32.30 -17.70
C ALA A 50 -18.91 -31.43 -16.80
N PHE A 51 -18.33 -30.37 -17.38
CA PHE A 51 -17.91 -29.20 -16.63
C PHE A 51 -19.19 -28.57 -16.08
N ASP A 52 -19.37 -28.66 -14.76
CA ASP A 52 -20.47 -28.01 -14.05
C ASP A 52 -20.52 -26.52 -14.46
N SER A 53 -21.52 -26.17 -15.26
CA SER A 53 -21.71 -24.86 -15.87
C SER A 53 -22.32 -23.84 -14.90
N ASN A 54 -22.37 -24.15 -13.59
CA ASN A 54 -22.82 -23.23 -12.56
C ASN A 54 -21.71 -22.31 -11.99
N TRP A 55 -20.52 -22.26 -12.60
CA TRP A 55 -19.39 -21.46 -12.11
C TRP A 55 -19.55 -19.91 -12.22
N HIS A 56 -20.69 -19.42 -12.72
CA HIS A 56 -20.91 -17.99 -12.98
C HIS A 56 -22.02 -17.31 -12.18
N LYS A 57 -22.57 -17.92 -11.14
CA LYS A 57 -23.48 -17.21 -10.22
C LYS A 57 -22.82 -16.92 -8.87
N GLY A 58 -22.23 -15.73 -8.75
CA GLY A 58 -22.21 -15.00 -7.47
C GLY A 58 -20.92 -14.98 -6.65
N THR A 59 -19.76 -14.66 -7.23
CA THR A 59 -18.64 -14.13 -6.42
C THR A 59 -18.12 -12.83 -7.03
N GLU A 60 -18.32 -11.71 -6.35
CA GLU A 60 -17.64 -10.46 -6.69
C GLU A 60 -16.13 -10.70 -6.74
N ASP A 61 -15.43 -10.07 -7.69
CA ASP A 61 -13.96 -10.14 -7.73
C ASP A 61 -13.40 -9.74 -6.36
N ARG A 62 -12.59 -10.63 -5.77
CA ARG A 62 -11.98 -10.44 -4.46
C ARG A 62 -11.24 -9.09 -4.34
N PHE A 63 -10.69 -8.58 -5.44
CA PHE A 63 -9.98 -7.31 -5.53
C PHE A 63 -10.90 -6.10 -5.73
N GLU A 64 -12.19 -6.32 -6.03
CA GLU A 64 -13.20 -5.28 -6.16
C GLU A 64 -14.01 -5.04 -4.88
N ARG A 65 -13.98 -5.98 -3.92
CA ARG A 65 -14.68 -5.90 -2.62
C ARG A 65 -14.57 -4.52 -1.95
N THR A 66 -15.66 -4.04 -1.40
CA THR A 66 -15.75 -2.80 -0.60
C THR A 66 -15.81 -3.15 0.89
N ALA A 67 -15.34 -2.25 1.76
CA ALA A 67 -15.53 -2.42 3.19
C ALA A 67 -17.05 -2.35 3.49
N SER A 68 -17.59 -3.30 4.27
CA SER A 68 -19.00 -3.26 4.64
C SER A 68 -19.27 -2.07 5.54
N ARG A 69 -20.31 -1.29 5.23
CA ARG A 69 -20.83 -0.25 6.12
C ARG A 69 -21.70 -0.80 7.26
N ASP A 70 -21.97 -2.11 7.27
CA ASP A 70 -22.73 -2.76 8.34
C ASP A 70 -21.92 -2.82 9.64
N SER A 71 -22.22 -1.88 10.53
CA SER A 71 -21.96 -2.03 11.94
C SER A 71 -23.06 -2.91 12.54
N THR A 72 -22.73 -4.14 12.96
CA THR A 72 -23.52 -4.84 13.98
C THR A 72 -23.76 -3.88 15.14
N VAL A 73 -24.99 -3.84 15.69
CA VAL A 73 -25.44 -2.88 16.71
C VAL A 73 -24.35 -2.68 17.77
N GLN A 74 -23.69 -1.52 17.70
CA GLN A 74 -22.60 -1.16 18.58
C GLN A 74 -23.18 -0.75 19.94
N ALA A 75 -22.48 -1.08 21.02
CA ALA A 75 -22.82 -0.55 22.34
C ALA A 75 -22.94 0.98 22.23
N PRO A 76 -24.02 1.58 22.78
CA PRO A 76 -24.26 3.01 22.63
C PRO A 76 -23.04 3.80 23.10
N CYS A 77 -22.62 4.78 22.30
CA CYS A 77 -21.48 5.63 22.60
C CYS A 77 -21.88 7.09 22.44
N ILE A 78 -22.55 7.60 23.47
CA ILE A 78 -22.90 9.01 23.62
C ILE A 78 -21.87 9.67 24.54
N ILE A 79 -21.28 10.79 24.13
CA ILE A 79 -20.36 11.59 24.94
C ILE A 79 -20.80 13.05 24.94
N GLN A 80 -20.43 13.82 25.96
CA GLN A 80 -20.63 15.26 25.97
C GLN A 80 -19.31 15.99 25.73
N VAL A 81 -19.31 17.02 24.87
CA VAL A 81 -18.17 17.90 24.63
C VAL A 81 -18.68 19.33 24.56
N ASP A 82 -18.14 20.19 25.40
CA ASP A 82 -18.48 21.61 25.48
C ASP A 82 -20.00 21.85 25.65
N GLY A 83 -20.61 21.09 26.56
CA GLY A 83 -22.05 21.17 26.83
C GLY A 83 -22.94 20.44 25.84
N VAL A 84 -22.45 20.05 24.65
CA VAL A 84 -23.24 19.38 23.60
C VAL A 84 -23.06 17.87 23.65
N SER A 85 -24.16 17.12 23.57
CA SER A 85 -24.14 15.65 23.50
C SER A 85 -23.97 15.18 22.06
N TYR A 86 -23.14 14.16 21.84
CA TYR A 86 -22.82 13.59 20.52
C TYR A 86 -23.04 12.08 20.49
N ASN A 87 -23.80 11.59 19.50
CA ASN A 87 -24.00 10.16 19.26
C ASN A 87 -22.89 9.63 18.35
N LEU A 88 -21.84 9.12 18.96
CA LEU A 88 -20.73 8.49 18.27
C LEU A 88 -20.93 6.98 18.09
N THR A 89 -22.11 6.43 18.39
CA THR A 89 -22.35 4.96 18.43
C THR A 89 -21.88 4.29 17.15
N ALA A 90 -22.32 4.75 15.97
CA ALA A 90 -21.92 4.17 14.68
C ALA A 90 -20.46 4.49 14.28
N TRP A 91 -19.88 5.53 14.86
CA TRP A 91 -18.54 6.01 14.53
C TRP A 91 -17.46 5.49 15.50
N ALA A 92 -17.84 4.91 16.65
CA ALA A 92 -16.91 4.60 17.74
C ALA A 92 -15.75 3.70 17.29
N LYS A 93 -16.03 2.68 16.46
CA LYS A 93 -15.00 1.81 15.86
C LYS A 93 -14.08 2.52 14.85
N SER A 94 -14.56 3.62 14.28
CA SER A 94 -13.84 4.47 13.33
C SER A 94 -13.07 5.60 14.01
N HIS A 95 -13.09 5.68 15.35
CA HIS A 95 -12.32 6.67 16.08
C HIS A 95 -10.82 6.37 15.98
N PRO A 96 -9.96 7.32 15.53
CA PRO A 96 -8.51 7.10 15.41
C PRO A 96 -7.79 6.79 16.72
N GLY A 97 -8.40 7.13 17.87
CA GLY A 97 -7.92 6.76 19.21
C GLY A 97 -8.39 5.38 19.69
N GLY A 98 -9.16 4.66 18.89
CA GLY A 98 -9.83 3.40 19.24
C GLY A 98 -11.21 3.61 19.85
N ASP A 99 -12.04 2.57 19.81
CA ASP A 99 -13.36 2.55 20.46
C ASP A 99 -13.27 2.54 21.98
N LYS A 100 -12.28 1.82 22.54
CA LYS A 100 -12.08 1.67 23.99
C LYS A 100 -11.94 3.00 24.74
N ILE A 101 -11.30 4.00 24.14
CA ILE A 101 -11.17 5.31 24.79
C ILE A 101 -12.52 6.04 24.82
N LEU A 102 -13.35 5.92 23.77
CA LEU A 102 -14.69 6.49 23.74
C LEU A 102 -15.63 5.78 24.71
N SER A 103 -15.54 4.46 24.84
CA SER A 103 -16.34 3.68 25.80
C SER A 103 -16.12 4.14 27.25
N LYS A 104 -14.93 4.64 27.62
CA LYS A 104 -14.67 5.20 28.96
C LYS A 104 -15.46 6.47 29.26
N PHE A 105 -15.82 7.21 28.21
CA PHE A 105 -16.57 8.46 28.29
C PHE A 105 -18.04 8.31 27.92
N HIS A 106 -18.54 7.08 27.71
CA HIS A 106 -19.96 6.88 27.46
C HIS A 106 -20.79 7.44 28.62
N GLY A 107 -21.72 8.35 28.30
CA GLY A 107 -22.58 9.06 29.24
C GLY A 107 -21.87 10.13 30.07
N LYS A 108 -20.63 10.51 29.72
CA LYS A 108 -19.80 11.45 30.49
C LYS A 108 -19.35 12.65 29.66
N ASP A 109 -18.97 13.71 30.36
CA ASP A 109 -18.29 14.86 29.79
C ASP A 109 -16.82 14.52 29.45
N ALA A 110 -16.54 14.51 28.14
CA ALA A 110 -15.23 14.28 27.56
C ALA A 110 -14.49 15.59 27.21
N THR A 111 -15.03 16.78 27.53
CA THR A 111 -14.48 18.10 27.14
C THR A 111 -12.99 18.22 27.42
N LYS A 112 -12.56 17.95 28.66
CA LYS A 112 -11.14 18.02 29.04
C LYS A 112 -10.28 17.03 28.25
N ALA A 113 -10.75 15.79 28.08
CA ALA A 113 -10.02 14.77 27.34
C ALA A 113 -9.95 15.08 25.83
N PHE A 114 -11.02 15.63 25.26
CA PHE A 114 -11.13 16.01 23.86
C PHE A 114 -10.14 17.14 23.51
N PHE A 115 -10.07 18.19 24.32
CA PHE A 115 -9.12 19.28 24.09
C PHE A 115 -7.68 18.89 24.45
N ALA A 116 -7.46 18.09 25.51
CA ALA A 116 -6.13 17.59 25.87
C ALA A 116 -5.53 16.66 24.81
N ALA A 117 -6.36 15.89 24.09
CA ALA A 117 -5.93 15.05 22.97
C ALA A 117 -5.45 15.85 21.75
N GLY A 118 -5.80 17.14 21.66
CA GLY A 118 -5.35 18.02 20.58
C GLY A 118 -5.93 17.66 19.22
N HIS A 119 -7.24 17.37 19.16
CA HIS A 119 -7.96 17.08 17.92
C HIS A 119 -7.74 18.16 16.84
N SER A 120 -7.67 17.73 15.57
CA SER A 120 -7.49 18.66 14.44
C SER A 120 -8.77 19.47 14.19
N GLN A 121 -8.65 20.60 13.50
CA GLN A 121 -9.81 21.42 13.12
C GLN A 121 -10.88 20.61 12.37
N ARG A 122 -10.45 19.73 11.47
CA ARG A 122 -11.33 18.80 10.76
C ARG A 122 -12.05 17.82 11.69
N ALA A 123 -11.39 17.33 12.73
CA ALA A 123 -12.02 16.44 13.71
C ALA A 123 -13.07 17.17 14.56
N ILE A 124 -12.82 18.45 14.88
CA ILE A 124 -13.79 19.32 15.57
C ILE A 124 -14.99 19.59 14.68
N GLU A 125 -14.77 19.86 13.38
CA GLU A 125 -15.85 20.05 12.41
C GLU A 125 -16.69 18.78 12.23
N MET A 126 -16.03 17.63 12.06
CA MET A 126 -16.68 16.33 11.92
C MET A 126 -17.47 15.93 13.18
N LEU A 127 -17.07 16.38 14.37
CA LEU A 127 -17.82 16.12 15.61
C LEU A 127 -19.25 16.69 15.53
N LYS A 128 -19.43 17.83 14.85
CA LYS A 128 -20.74 18.50 14.73
C LYS A 128 -21.78 17.63 14.04
N ASP A 129 -21.37 16.77 13.11
CA ASP A 129 -22.25 15.86 12.38
C ASP A 129 -22.90 14.80 13.29
N PHE A 130 -22.39 14.61 14.51
CA PHE A 130 -22.88 13.64 15.47
C PHE A 130 -23.74 14.25 16.60
N ALA A 131 -24.01 15.55 16.58
CA ALA A 131 -24.73 16.22 17.67
C ALA A 131 -26.15 15.66 17.87
N ILE A 132 -26.54 15.45 19.14
CA ILE A 132 -27.88 15.03 19.53
C ILE A 132 -28.65 16.24 20.04
N GLY A 133 -29.74 16.58 19.35
CA GLY A 133 -30.62 17.70 19.69
C GLY A 133 -30.17 19.04 19.12
N THR A 134 -31.12 19.96 18.97
CA THR A 134 -30.83 21.39 18.81
C THR A 134 -30.35 21.94 20.15
N PRO A 135 -29.41 22.92 20.18
CA PRO A 135 -28.88 23.44 21.43
C PRO A 135 -30.00 24.07 22.27
N THR A 136 -30.50 23.35 23.26
CA THR A 136 -31.30 23.91 24.34
C THR A 136 -30.35 24.66 25.26
N ASN A 137 -29.97 25.86 24.82
CA ASN A 137 -29.59 27.05 25.57
C ASN A 137 -28.73 27.94 24.67
N PRO A 138 -29.09 29.21 24.45
CA PRO A 138 -28.17 30.15 23.83
C PRO A 138 -26.90 30.25 24.70
N PRO A 139 -25.70 30.31 24.10
CA PRO A 139 -24.46 30.38 24.85
C PRO A 139 -24.47 31.64 25.71
N SER A 140 -24.41 31.46 27.03
CA SER A 140 -24.12 32.56 27.95
C SER A 140 -22.74 33.12 27.62
N ALA A 141 -22.70 34.39 27.23
CA ALA A 141 -21.48 35.12 26.99
C ALA A 141 -20.66 35.22 28.30
N GLY A 142 -19.43 34.68 28.28
CA GLY A 142 -18.43 34.81 29.34
C GLY A 142 -17.06 34.30 28.84
N PRO A 143 -15.94 34.95 29.20
CA PRO A 143 -14.94 35.35 28.22
C PRO A 143 -13.94 34.26 27.81
N SER A 144 -13.76 34.21 26.49
CA SER A 144 -12.58 33.78 25.73
C SER A 144 -11.25 34.05 26.45
N SER A 145 -10.73 33.10 27.23
CA SER A 145 -9.42 33.30 27.90
C SER A 145 -8.53 32.06 28.07
N LEU A 146 -8.71 30.99 27.26
CA LEU A 146 -7.75 29.87 27.26
C LEU A 146 -7.07 29.59 25.90
N LEU A 147 -7.20 30.47 24.92
CA LEU A 147 -6.54 30.35 23.60
C LEU A 147 -5.48 31.44 23.36
N GLN A 148 -4.50 31.55 24.26
CA GLN A 148 -3.21 32.15 23.92
C GLN A 148 -2.05 31.22 24.31
N ALA A 149 -1.97 30.08 23.64
CA ALA A 149 -0.74 29.30 23.59
C ALA A 149 0.10 29.76 22.38
N LYS A 150 1.29 30.32 22.68
CA LYS A 150 2.32 30.81 21.73
C LYS A 150 2.42 29.96 20.44
N LYS A 151 2.29 30.62 19.29
CA LYS A 151 2.44 30.04 17.95
C LYS A 151 3.89 29.61 17.68
N ARG A 152 4.21 28.33 17.97
CA ARG A 152 5.30 27.63 17.25
C ARG A 152 4.78 27.15 15.89
N PRO A 153 5.60 27.04 14.83
CA PRO A 153 5.14 26.51 13.54
C PRO A 153 4.57 25.09 13.72
N ARG A 154 3.24 24.98 13.59
CA ARG A 154 2.40 23.85 14.03
C ARG A 154 2.60 22.52 13.28
N TRP A 155 3.40 22.49 12.22
CA TRP A 155 3.56 21.30 11.37
C TRP A 155 4.66 20.34 11.87
N ILE A 156 5.76 20.87 12.41
CA ILE A 156 6.88 20.06 12.96
C ILE A 156 6.45 19.34 14.25
N ALA A 157 5.73 20.03 15.14
CA ALA A 157 5.31 19.46 16.42
C ALA A 157 4.24 18.37 16.32
N LYS A 158 3.48 18.31 15.20
CA LYS A 158 2.40 17.32 15.01
C LYS A 158 2.91 15.95 14.56
N LEU A 159 4.05 15.89 13.88
CA LEU A 159 4.56 14.63 13.35
C LEU A 159 5.12 13.72 14.46
N PHE A 160 5.70 14.30 15.51
CA PHE A 160 6.34 13.56 16.59
C PHE A 160 5.33 12.99 17.59
N THR A 161 5.53 11.73 17.99
CA THR A 161 4.73 11.05 19.01
C THR A 161 5.54 10.91 20.30
N LYS A 162 4.84 10.89 21.44
CA LYS A 162 5.47 10.67 22.75
C LYS A 162 5.93 9.22 22.96
N GLU A 163 5.45 8.30 22.13
CA GLU A 163 5.78 6.85 22.14
C GLU A 163 7.19 6.54 21.59
N ASP A 164 7.91 7.53 21.04
CA ASP A 164 9.32 7.42 20.64
C ASP A 164 10.19 8.37 21.48
N PRO A 165 10.40 8.09 22.79
CA PRO A 165 11.00 9.04 23.72
C PRO A 165 12.46 9.37 23.37
N ILE A 166 13.22 8.36 22.93
CA ILE A 166 14.61 8.53 22.49
C ILE A 166 14.67 9.08 21.06
N GLY A 167 13.61 8.89 20.26
CA GLY A 167 13.61 9.35 18.88
C GLY A 167 14.35 8.41 17.93
N VAL A 168 14.36 7.12 18.20
CA VAL A 168 15.05 6.14 17.36
C VAL A 168 14.29 5.93 16.06
N HIS A 169 12.97 5.73 16.13
CA HIS A 169 12.15 5.47 14.95
C HIS A 169 12.14 6.69 14.01
N LYS A 170 12.02 7.91 14.56
CA LYS A 170 12.08 9.13 13.74
C LYS A 170 13.44 9.30 13.04
N SER A 171 14.54 9.02 13.74
CA SER A 171 15.89 9.19 13.19
C SER A 171 16.16 8.18 12.09
N LEU A 172 15.73 6.92 12.28
CA LEU A 172 15.74 5.89 11.24
C LEU A 172 14.91 6.33 10.03
N GLY A 173 13.74 6.93 10.25
CA GLY A 173 12.87 7.43 9.18
C GLY A 173 13.52 8.51 8.33
N VAL A 174 14.17 9.50 8.96
CA VAL A 174 14.90 10.57 8.25
C VAL A 174 16.09 9.97 7.48
N PHE A 175 16.87 9.10 8.11
CA PHE A 175 17.98 8.43 7.45
C PHE A 175 17.52 7.67 6.20
N VAL A 176 16.48 6.85 6.33
CA VAL A 176 15.92 6.05 5.24
C VAL A 176 15.43 6.93 4.08
N LEU A 177 14.78 8.06 4.37
CA LEU A 177 14.32 8.98 3.35
C LEU A 177 15.49 9.60 2.58
N MET A 178 16.51 10.08 3.30
CA MET A 178 17.72 10.63 2.69
C MET A 178 18.48 9.56 1.89
N HIS A 179 18.53 8.33 2.40
CA HIS A 179 19.14 7.20 1.71
C HIS A 179 18.42 6.89 0.40
N PHE A 180 17.09 6.84 0.36
CA PHE A 180 16.34 6.67 -0.89
C PHE A 180 16.62 7.78 -1.89
N ILE A 181 16.57 9.05 -1.45
CA ILE A 181 16.86 10.21 -2.31
C ILE A 181 18.24 10.06 -2.95
N PHE A 182 19.26 9.74 -2.13
CA PHE A 182 20.62 9.56 -2.60
C PHE A 182 20.77 8.40 -3.60
N ARG A 183 20.19 7.23 -3.30
CA ARG A 183 20.31 6.02 -4.14
C ARG A 183 19.59 6.17 -5.48
N PHE A 184 18.36 6.68 -5.47
CA PHE A 184 17.63 6.88 -6.72
C PHE A 184 18.20 8.04 -7.53
N ARG A 185 18.77 9.08 -6.90
CA ARG A 185 19.55 10.10 -7.61
C ARG A 185 20.72 9.49 -8.39
N GLN A 186 21.48 8.56 -7.79
CA GLN A 186 22.54 7.84 -8.51
C GLN A 186 22.01 7.04 -9.70
N MET A 187 20.84 6.43 -9.55
CA MET A 187 20.17 5.75 -10.66
C MET A 187 19.81 6.69 -11.81
N PHE A 188 19.30 7.88 -11.51
CA PHE A 188 18.99 8.86 -12.53
C PHE A 188 20.24 9.44 -13.20
N ILE A 189 21.35 9.58 -12.46
CA ILE A 189 22.62 10.13 -12.97
C ILE A 189 23.40 9.11 -13.79
N GLY A 190 23.14 7.80 -13.64
CA GLY A 190 23.67 6.81 -14.59
C GLY A 190 23.81 5.39 -14.10
N ASP A 191 23.80 5.12 -12.78
CA ASP A 191 24.04 3.77 -12.23
C ASP A 191 22.72 3.00 -12.00
N PRO A 192 22.33 2.04 -12.87
CA PRO A 192 21.05 1.35 -12.75
C PRO A 192 20.93 0.51 -11.46
N SER A 193 22.03 0.26 -10.74
CA SER A 193 22.06 -0.40 -9.43
C SER A 193 21.70 0.51 -8.26
N CYS A 194 21.32 1.77 -8.53
CA CYS A 194 21.08 2.80 -7.52
C CYS A 194 22.33 3.10 -6.66
N GLY A 195 23.53 2.83 -7.19
CA GLY A 195 24.77 2.96 -6.43
C GLY A 195 24.88 1.97 -5.26
N LEU A 196 24.08 0.90 -5.24
CA LEU A 196 24.26 -0.19 -4.27
C LEU A 196 25.42 -1.09 -4.71
N GLY A 197 25.63 -1.28 -6.02
CA GLY A 197 26.70 -2.12 -6.54
C GLY A 197 28.09 -1.47 -6.58
N THR A 198 28.18 -0.14 -6.41
CA THR A 198 29.44 0.59 -6.62
C THR A 198 29.68 1.70 -5.58
N ARG A 199 30.94 2.11 -5.37
CA ARG A 199 31.33 3.30 -4.62
C ARG A 199 31.30 4.52 -5.56
N LEU A 200 30.12 4.97 -5.97
CA LEU A 200 29.97 6.06 -6.94
C LEU A 200 30.71 5.76 -8.25
N GLY A 201 30.56 4.54 -8.78
CA GLY A 201 31.28 4.09 -9.97
C GLY A 201 32.75 3.71 -9.76
N LYS A 202 33.33 3.89 -8.56
CA LYS A 202 34.73 3.56 -8.25
C LYS A 202 34.95 2.10 -7.79
N GLY A 203 34.17 1.16 -8.32
CA GLY A 203 34.25 -0.27 -7.98
C GLY A 203 33.35 -0.72 -6.81
N PRO A 204 33.35 -2.03 -6.49
CA PRO A 204 32.43 -2.63 -5.52
C PRO A 204 32.71 -2.17 -4.07
N SER A 205 31.65 -2.01 -3.28
CA SER A 205 31.75 -1.53 -1.89
C SER A 205 30.69 -2.16 -0.99
N ILE A 206 31.07 -2.40 0.27
CA ILE A 206 30.20 -2.95 1.32
C ILE A 206 29.36 -1.88 2.03
N TRP A 207 29.84 -0.63 2.03
CA TRP A 207 29.16 0.47 2.73
C TRP A 207 27.70 0.68 2.28
N PRO A 208 27.38 0.63 0.97
CA PRO A 208 25.99 0.72 0.52
C PRO A 208 25.06 -0.36 1.07
N ALA A 209 25.57 -1.58 1.26
CA ALA A 209 24.81 -2.70 1.81
C ALA A 209 24.55 -2.54 3.31
N LEU A 210 25.53 -2.05 4.07
CA LEU A 210 25.34 -1.75 5.49
C LEU A 210 24.26 -0.68 5.71
N CYS A 211 24.13 0.27 4.78
CA CYS A 211 23.04 1.26 4.80
C CYS A 211 21.64 0.67 4.58
N LEU A 212 21.50 -0.62 4.24
CA LEU A 212 20.22 -1.32 4.21
C LEU A 212 19.74 -1.72 5.61
N LEU A 213 20.63 -1.88 6.60
CA LEU A 213 20.27 -2.28 7.96
C LEU A 213 19.29 -1.28 8.63
N PRO A 214 19.49 0.05 8.54
CA PRO A 214 18.52 1.01 9.05
C PRO A 214 17.11 0.89 8.44
N HIS A 215 16.97 0.39 7.20
CA HIS A 215 15.65 0.13 6.63
C HIS A 215 14.92 -1.01 7.33
N ALA A 216 15.62 -2.12 7.64
CA ALA A 216 15.03 -3.21 8.40
C ALA A 216 14.69 -2.77 9.83
N MET A 217 15.60 -2.02 10.47
CA MET A 217 15.37 -1.45 11.80
C MET A 217 14.18 -0.48 11.81
N LEU A 218 13.98 0.31 10.75
CA LEU A 218 12.82 1.19 10.64
C LEU A 218 11.51 0.39 10.63
N SER A 219 11.45 -0.69 9.85
CA SER A 219 10.28 -1.58 9.83
C SER A 219 10.02 -2.19 11.20
N LEU A 220 11.04 -2.77 11.85
CA LEU A 220 10.93 -3.43 13.14
C LEU A 220 10.59 -2.45 14.28
N SER A 221 11.18 -1.26 14.28
CA SER A 221 10.93 -0.23 15.29
C SER A 221 9.49 0.30 15.27
N SER A 222 8.69 0.02 14.24
CA SER A 222 7.25 0.33 14.25
C SER A 222 6.45 -0.43 15.33
N LEU A 223 7.04 -1.45 15.94
CA LEU A 223 6.45 -2.21 17.05
C LEU A 223 6.41 -1.45 18.38
N ILE A 224 7.19 -0.37 18.53
CA ILE A 224 7.14 0.50 19.73
C ILE A 224 5.79 1.21 19.88
N PHE A 225 5.04 1.34 18.78
CA PHE A 225 3.75 2.04 18.78
C PHE A 225 2.61 1.13 19.22
N HIS A 226 2.29 1.14 20.50
CA HIS A 226 1.24 0.32 21.08
C HIS A 226 -0.17 0.87 20.80
N THR A 227 -0.29 2.13 20.37
CA THR A 227 -1.58 2.77 20.06
C THR A 227 -2.14 2.48 18.67
N VAL A 228 -1.48 1.59 17.90
CA VAL A 228 -1.99 1.17 16.58
C VAL A 228 -3.28 0.39 16.76
N PRO A 229 -4.39 0.79 16.11
CA PRO A 229 -5.67 0.11 16.27
C PRO A 229 -5.62 -1.32 15.71
N ARG A 230 -6.43 -2.20 16.30
CA ARG A 230 -6.53 -3.59 15.85
C ARG A 230 -7.30 -3.70 14.54
N GLU A 231 -8.37 -2.92 14.41
CA GLU A 231 -9.22 -2.88 13.23
C GLU A 231 -8.91 -1.67 12.34
N ARG A 232 -9.36 -1.76 11.09
CA ARG A 232 -9.27 -0.66 10.15
C ARG A 232 -10.20 0.46 10.60
N VAL A 233 -9.67 1.68 10.62
CA VAL A 233 -10.51 2.87 10.78
C VAL A 233 -11.22 3.17 9.46
N VAL A 234 -12.55 3.25 9.51
CA VAL A 234 -13.37 3.57 8.34
C VAL A 234 -13.09 5.01 7.90
N GLY A 235 -12.96 5.22 6.59
CA GLY A 235 -12.92 6.56 5.98
C GLY A 235 -11.53 7.18 5.76
N MET A 236 -10.46 6.68 6.38
CA MET A 236 -9.10 7.20 6.14
C MET A 236 -8.04 6.11 6.00
N PRO A 237 -7.11 6.22 5.03
CA PRO A 237 -6.03 5.26 4.86
C PRO A 237 -5.04 5.44 6.01
N MET A 238 -5.16 4.57 7.02
CA MET A 238 -4.35 4.59 8.24
C MET A 238 -3.81 3.20 8.54
N ILE A 239 -2.76 3.12 9.36
CA ILE A 239 -2.11 1.86 9.75
C ILE A 239 -2.97 1.15 10.82
N TRP A 240 -3.20 -0.15 10.65
CA TRP A 240 -3.79 -1.05 11.65
C TRP A 240 -2.89 -2.28 11.88
N SER A 241 -3.21 -3.12 12.86
CA SER A 241 -2.30 -4.20 13.30
C SER A 241 -1.96 -5.23 12.21
N GLU A 242 -2.94 -5.72 11.45
CA GLU A 242 -2.69 -6.65 10.33
C GLU A 242 -1.81 -5.98 9.26
N TYR A 243 -2.14 -4.74 8.87
CA TYR A 243 -1.32 -3.99 7.91
C TYR A 243 0.12 -3.84 8.39
N ARG A 244 0.34 -3.50 9.67
CA ARG A 244 1.68 -3.32 10.24
C ARG A 244 2.52 -4.59 10.09
N VAL A 245 1.98 -5.75 10.42
CA VAL A 245 2.70 -7.03 10.28
C VAL A 245 3.01 -7.33 8.81
N HIS A 246 2.07 -7.11 7.91
CA HIS A 246 2.32 -7.27 6.47
C HIS A 246 3.43 -6.33 5.98
N ASN A 247 3.39 -5.05 6.38
CA ASN A 247 4.37 -4.05 5.99
C ASN A 247 5.77 -4.40 6.50
N ILE A 248 5.89 -4.88 7.75
CA ILE A 248 7.15 -5.39 8.31
C ILE A 248 7.65 -6.59 7.50
N ALA A 249 6.81 -7.60 7.28
CA ALA A 249 7.20 -8.81 6.57
C ALA A 249 7.71 -8.51 5.15
N PHE A 250 6.97 -7.70 4.39
CA PHE A 250 7.36 -7.34 3.03
C PHE A 250 8.54 -6.36 2.98
N GLY A 251 8.67 -5.47 3.97
CA GLY A 251 9.81 -4.57 4.10
C GLY A 251 11.11 -5.31 4.40
N VAL A 252 11.11 -6.19 5.40
CA VAL A 252 12.27 -7.03 5.75
C VAL A 252 12.64 -7.96 4.59
N ARG A 253 11.67 -8.56 3.91
CA ARG A 253 11.91 -9.33 2.68
C ARG A 253 12.67 -8.50 1.65
N SER A 254 12.21 -7.29 1.36
CA SER A 254 12.86 -6.43 0.36
C SER A 254 14.25 -5.97 0.78
N VAL A 255 14.52 -5.82 2.08
CA VAL A 255 15.88 -5.57 2.60
C VAL A 255 16.78 -6.79 2.38
N ILE A 256 16.31 -7.99 2.73
CA ILE A 256 17.06 -9.24 2.54
C ILE A 256 17.36 -9.47 1.06
N THR A 257 16.36 -9.34 0.19
CA THR A 257 16.57 -9.56 -1.25
C THR A 257 17.44 -8.48 -1.88
N ALA A 258 17.40 -7.23 -1.40
CA ALA A 258 18.34 -6.18 -1.82
C ALA A 258 19.78 -6.48 -1.39
N ALA A 259 19.98 -6.96 -0.17
CA ALA A 259 21.30 -7.37 0.33
C ALA A 259 21.85 -8.59 -0.45
N LEU A 260 21.00 -9.55 -0.78
CA LEU A 260 21.38 -10.72 -1.58
C LEU A 260 21.71 -10.35 -3.03
N ALA A 261 20.88 -9.50 -3.66
CA ALA A 261 21.16 -8.96 -5.00
C ALA A 261 22.45 -8.12 -5.01
N TRP A 262 22.70 -7.36 -3.94
CA TRP A 262 23.97 -6.68 -3.74
C TRP A 262 25.14 -7.65 -3.65
N ALA A 263 25.04 -8.72 -2.85
CA ALA A 263 26.12 -9.70 -2.71
C ALA A 263 26.44 -10.39 -4.05
N SER A 264 25.40 -10.78 -4.80
CA SER A 264 25.54 -11.28 -6.17
C SER A 264 26.33 -10.29 -7.04
N PHE A 265 25.98 -9.01 -7.02
CA PHE A 265 26.66 -7.96 -7.76
C PHE A 265 28.11 -7.72 -7.29
N TYR A 266 28.34 -7.67 -5.98
CA TYR A 266 29.64 -7.41 -5.34
C TYR A 266 30.68 -8.47 -5.72
N PHE A 267 30.26 -9.73 -5.76
CA PHE A 267 31.10 -10.87 -6.19
C PHE A 267 30.98 -11.15 -7.69
N ASN A 268 30.85 -10.10 -8.49
CA ASN A 268 30.81 -10.10 -9.95
C ASN A 268 29.91 -11.18 -10.56
N HIS A 269 28.73 -11.36 -9.97
CA HIS A 269 27.73 -12.35 -10.39
C HIS A 269 28.26 -13.78 -10.57
N SER A 270 29.30 -14.16 -9.83
CA SER A 270 29.82 -15.53 -9.83
C SER A 270 28.68 -16.54 -9.60
N SER A 271 28.73 -17.67 -10.31
CA SER A 271 27.65 -18.68 -10.31
C SER A 271 27.19 -19.05 -8.91
N THR A 272 28.14 -19.20 -7.97
CA THR A 272 27.87 -19.47 -6.55
C THR A 272 27.05 -18.37 -5.89
N TRP A 273 27.53 -17.11 -5.91
CA TRP A 273 26.84 -16.00 -5.25
C TRP A 273 25.50 -15.65 -5.91
N ARG A 274 25.38 -15.87 -7.21
CA ARG A 274 24.12 -15.72 -7.94
C ARG A 274 23.09 -16.76 -7.48
N ARG A 275 23.49 -18.02 -7.35
CA ARG A 275 22.62 -19.10 -6.80
C ARG A 275 22.24 -18.83 -5.36
N VAL A 276 23.20 -18.42 -4.51
CA VAL A 276 22.93 -18.05 -3.11
C VAL A 276 21.91 -16.91 -3.04
N ALA A 277 22.10 -15.86 -3.82
CA ALA A 277 21.20 -14.72 -3.84
C ALA A 277 19.78 -15.12 -4.26
N LEU A 278 19.66 -16.01 -5.24
CA LEU A 278 18.38 -16.43 -5.79
C LEU A 278 17.64 -17.39 -4.85
N ILE A 279 18.31 -18.40 -4.30
CA ILE A 279 17.74 -19.31 -3.29
C ILE A 279 17.34 -18.53 -2.03
N GLY A 280 18.22 -17.64 -1.55
CA GLY A 280 17.93 -16.80 -0.39
C GLY A 280 16.75 -15.85 -0.63
N SER A 281 16.65 -15.26 -1.84
CA SER A 281 15.54 -14.37 -2.21
C SER A 281 14.22 -15.14 -2.31
N ALA A 282 14.25 -16.36 -2.86
CA ALA A 282 13.09 -17.26 -2.88
C ALA A 282 12.62 -17.61 -1.46
N ALA A 283 13.55 -17.98 -0.57
CA ALA A 283 13.25 -18.27 0.82
C ALA A 283 12.64 -17.05 1.54
N ALA A 284 13.21 -15.85 1.33
CA ALA A 284 12.68 -14.61 1.89
C ALA A 284 11.28 -14.27 1.36
N VAL A 285 11.01 -14.50 0.06
CA VAL A 285 9.67 -14.31 -0.55
C VAL A 285 8.66 -15.25 0.07
N ILE A 286 8.97 -16.55 0.18
CA ILE A 286 8.07 -17.55 0.79
C ILE A 286 7.84 -17.22 2.27
N GLY A 287 8.91 -16.94 3.01
CA GLY A 287 8.83 -16.57 4.43
C GLY A 287 7.94 -15.35 4.67
N ALA A 288 8.03 -14.32 3.82
CA ALA A 288 7.15 -13.16 3.90
C ALA A 288 5.69 -13.48 3.58
N GLN A 289 5.42 -14.38 2.62
CA GLN A 289 4.06 -14.82 2.30
C GLN A 289 3.41 -15.60 3.45
N ILE A 290 4.19 -16.48 4.11
CA ILE A 290 3.76 -17.22 5.29
C ILE A 290 3.52 -16.26 6.44
N THR A 291 4.46 -15.34 6.70
CA THR A 291 4.33 -14.34 7.78
C THR A 291 3.09 -13.47 7.58
N ALA A 292 2.81 -13.05 6.34
CA ALA A 292 1.59 -12.29 6.02
C ALA A 292 0.31 -13.13 6.22
N ASP A 293 0.31 -14.41 5.87
CA ASP A 293 -0.86 -15.28 6.11
C ASP A 293 -1.09 -15.53 7.61
N LEU A 294 -0.03 -15.72 8.39
CA LEU A 294 -0.11 -15.83 9.85
C LEU A 294 -0.61 -14.52 10.47
N GLY A 295 -0.08 -13.37 10.02
CA GLY A 295 -0.55 -12.05 10.42
C GLY A 295 -2.04 -11.88 10.12
N THR A 296 -2.48 -12.25 8.92
CA THR A 296 -3.90 -12.28 8.55
C THR A 296 -4.70 -13.20 9.47
N LYS A 297 -4.25 -14.44 9.70
CA LYS A 297 -4.97 -15.45 10.50
C LYS A 297 -5.20 -14.98 11.94
N TYR A 298 -4.22 -14.33 12.56
CA TYR A 298 -4.28 -13.96 13.98
C TYR A 298 -4.81 -12.55 14.23
N LEU A 299 -4.69 -11.64 13.27
CA LEU A 299 -5.00 -10.22 13.46
C LEU A 299 -6.22 -9.74 12.69
N ARG A 300 -6.65 -10.44 11.63
CA ARG A 300 -7.83 -10.03 10.86
C ARG A 300 -9.10 -10.28 11.66
N VAL A 301 -9.91 -9.24 11.82
CA VAL A 301 -11.21 -9.33 12.47
C VAL A 301 -12.34 -9.54 11.46
N ASN A 302 -12.29 -8.88 10.30
CA ASN A 302 -13.32 -8.97 9.26
C ASN A 302 -12.82 -9.66 7.98
N ASN A 303 -13.37 -10.84 7.66
CA ASN A 303 -12.99 -11.63 6.47
C ASN A 303 -13.45 -11.03 5.13
N LYS A 304 -14.37 -10.06 5.16
CA LYS A 304 -14.79 -9.31 3.96
C LYS A 304 -13.74 -8.27 3.55
N GLU A 305 -12.80 -7.94 4.43
CA GLU A 305 -11.77 -6.93 4.18
C GLU A 305 -10.43 -7.50 3.69
N SER A 306 -9.63 -6.65 3.06
CA SER A 306 -8.23 -6.95 2.74
C SER A 306 -7.39 -5.68 2.71
N THR A 307 -6.08 -5.80 2.93
CA THR A 307 -5.18 -4.63 2.98
C THR A 307 -5.24 -3.74 1.74
N THR A 308 -5.49 -4.32 0.55
CA THR A 308 -5.49 -3.59 -0.72
C THR A 308 -6.90 -3.26 -1.21
N ALA A 309 -7.83 -4.23 -1.22
CA ALA A 309 -9.13 -4.04 -1.88
C ALA A 309 -10.07 -3.10 -1.12
N THR A 310 -9.93 -3.02 0.21
CA THR A 310 -10.82 -2.20 1.05
C THR A 310 -10.16 -0.92 1.56
N MET A 311 -9.07 -0.47 0.93
CA MET A 311 -8.44 0.82 1.26
C MET A 311 -9.45 1.97 1.03
N PRO A 312 -9.69 2.84 2.02
CA PRO A 312 -10.67 3.93 1.87
C PRO A 312 -10.17 5.03 0.93
N TYR A 313 -11.10 5.58 0.15
CA TYR A 313 -10.86 6.67 -0.80
C TYR A 313 -11.48 7.97 -0.28
N TRP A 314 -11.13 9.10 -0.89
CA TRP A 314 -11.69 10.41 -0.53
C TRP A 314 -13.15 10.56 -0.98
N ASP A 315 -13.85 11.50 -0.33
CA ASP A 315 -15.25 11.82 -0.62
C ASP A 315 -15.42 12.26 -2.08
N GLY A 316 -16.43 11.70 -2.77
CA GLY A 316 -16.68 11.96 -4.19
C GLY A 316 -15.78 11.19 -5.16
N CYS A 317 -14.92 10.28 -4.71
CA CYS A 317 -14.16 9.41 -5.61
C CYS A 317 -15.05 8.41 -6.36
N SER A 318 -15.13 8.51 -7.69
CA SER A 318 -15.97 7.64 -8.50
C SER A 318 -15.57 6.16 -8.41
N LEU A 319 -16.54 5.26 -8.48
CA LEU A 319 -16.31 3.80 -8.43
C LEU A 319 -15.33 3.33 -9.52
N LYS A 320 -15.38 3.93 -10.71
CA LYS A 320 -14.44 3.64 -11.82
C LYS A 320 -13.00 3.96 -11.43
N THR A 321 -12.78 5.11 -10.81
CA THR A 321 -11.45 5.52 -10.33
C THR A 321 -10.96 4.61 -9.21
N GLN A 322 -11.82 4.26 -8.26
CA GLN A 322 -11.48 3.30 -7.21
C GLN A 322 -11.04 1.95 -7.80
N LYS A 323 -11.82 1.38 -8.74
CA LYS A 323 -11.47 0.12 -9.41
C LYS A 323 -10.12 0.17 -10.12
N ARG A 324 -9.79 1.30 -10.77
CA ARG A 324 -8.47 1.50 -11.40
C ARG A 324 -7.33 1.47 -10.38
N PHE A 325 -7.45 2.21 -9.27
CA PHE A 325 -6.44 2.18 -8.20
C PHE A 325 -6.30 0.78 -7.60
N LYS A 326 -7.42 0.12 -7.28
CA LYS A 326 -7.40 -1.25 -6.71
C LYS A 326 -6.68 -2.23 -7.64
N SER A 327 -7.02 -2.20 -8.94
CA SER A 327 -6.43 -3.09 -9.94
C SER A 327 -4.94 -2.82 -10.12
N PHE A 328 -4.54 -1.55 -10.17
CA PHE A 328 -3.14 -1.15 -10.27
C PHE A 328 -2.35 -1.59 -9.04
N TYR A 329 -2.86 -1.34 -7.83
CA TYR A 329 -2.20 -1.74 -6.58
C TYR A 329 -2.08 -3.25 -6.47
N ALA A 330 -3.13 -3.99 -6.85
CA ALA A 330 -3.09 -5.45 -6.86
C ALA A 330 -2.00 -5.97 -7.82
N TYR A 331 -1.96 -5.48 -9.06
CA TYR A 331 -0.93 -5.84 -10.02
C TYR A 331 0.49 -5.52 -9.53
N CYS A 332 0.69 -4.35 -8.90
CA CYS A 332 1.98 -3.97 -8.34
C CYS A 332 2.50 -4.95 -7.27
N GLN A 333 1.64 -5.66 -6.55
CA GLN A 333 2.08 -6.67 -5.56
C GLN A 333 2.76 -7.88 -6.22
N PHE A 334 2.32 -8.28 -7.41
CA PHE A 334 2.94 -9.36 -8.18
C PHE A 334 4.26 -8.89 -8.78
N MET A 335 4.26 -7.69 -9.35
CA MET A 335 5.49 -7.05 -9.83
C MET A 335 6.54 -6.88 -8.73
N ALA A 336 6.13 -6.47 -7.52
CA ALA A 336 7.01 -6.35 -6.38
C ALA A 336 7.67 -7.67 -5.99
N THR A 337 6.95 -8.79 -6.14
CA THR A 337 7.49 -10.12 -5.84
C THR A 337 8.47 -10.57 -6.94
N MET A 338 8.14 -10.34 -8.22
CA MET A 338 9.08 -10.57 -9.32
C MET A 338 10.37 -9.74 -9.18
N ALA A 339 10.24 -8.46 -8.84
CA ALA A 339 11.38 -7.58 -8.58
C ALA A 339 12.26 -8.08 -7.43
N CYS A 340 11.68 -8.68 -6.38
CA CYS A 340 12.46 -9.29 -5.30
C CYS A 340 13.17 -10.60 -5.72
N LEU A 341 12.75 -11.25 -6.81
CA LEU A 341 13.40 -12.44 -7.38
C LEU A 341 14.41 -12.07 -8.49
N ALA A 342 14.48 -10.80 -8.89
CA ALA A 342 15.40 -10.27 -9.91
C ALA A 342 16.75 -9.90 -9.27
N VAL A 343 17.57 -10.90 -8.97
CA VAL A 343 18.83 -10.74 -8.22
C VAL A 343 19.98 -10.07 -8.99
N GLY A 344 19.82 -9.85 -10.30
CA GLY A 344 20.83 -9.20 -11.14
C GLY A 344 20.99 -7.70 -10.87
N ASN A 345 20.02 -7.05 -10.23
CA ASN A 345 20.10 -5.63 -9.91
C ASN A 345 19.46 -5.33 -8.54
N PRO A 346 20.24 -4.88 -7.53
CA PRO A 346 19.71 -4.55 -6.20
C PRO A 346 18.74 -3.35 -6.19
N GLY A 347 18.69 -2.55 -7.26
CA GLY A 347 17.70 -1.49 -7.44
C GLY A 347 16.26 -2.01 -7.51
N TRP A 348 16.05 -3.25 -7.97
CA TRP A 348 14.72 -3.86 -8.04
C TRP A 348 14.06 -3.97 -6.66
N PRO A 349 14.60 -4.74 -5.71
CA PRO A 349 14.02 -4.83 -4.37
C PRO A 349 14.07 -3.50 -3.60
N LEU A 350 15.05 -2.63 -3.86
CA LEU A 350 15.09 -1.29 -3.26
C LEU A 350 13.88 -0.42 -3.68
N SER A 351 13.50 -0.46 -4.95
CA SER A 351 12.32 0.27 -5.45
C SER A 351 11.01 -0.24 -4.86
N VAL A 352 10.92 -1.54 -4.55
CA VAL A 352 9.79 -2.13 -3.83
C VAL A 352 9.76 -1.64 -2.39
N LEU A 353 10.92 -1.62 -1.72
CA LEU A 353 11.05 -1.15 -0.36
C LEU A 353 10.62 0.32 -0.21
N LEU A 354 10.93 1.16 -1.20
CA LEU A 354 10.45 2.55 -1.27
C LEU A 354 8.93 2.61 -1.14
N ALA A 355 8.20 1.87 -1.97
CA ALA A 355 6.74 1.89 -1.93
C ALA A 355 6.18 1.44 -0.57
N ILE A 356 6.78 0.41 0.05
CA ILE A 356 6.35 -0.14 1.34
C ILE A 356 6.56 0.89 2.47
N GLN A 357 7.74 1.48 2.56
CA GLN A 357 8.08 2.43 3.63
C GLN A 357 7.39 3.78 3.43
N MET A 358 7.24 4.23 2.18
CA MET A 358 6.48 5.43 1.86
C MET A 358 4.98 5.26 2.15
N ALA A 359 4.39 4.08 1.93
CA ALA A 359 3.00 3.84 2.33
C ALA A 359 2.78 4.08 3.82
N SER A 360 3.68 3.56 4.68
CA SER A 360 3.65 3.78 6.13
C SER A 360 3.80 5.26 6.50
N LEU A 361 4.73 5.98 5.85
CA LEU A 361 4.90 7.42 6.05
C LEU A 361 3.63 8.19 5.64
N LEU A 362 3.11 7.95 4.44
CA LEU A 362 1.95 8.65 3.90
C LEU A 362 0.69 8.41 4.76
N MET A 363 0.44 7.19 5.23
CA MET A 363 -0.67 6.92 6.16
C MET A 363 -0.46 7.59 7.53
N THR A 364 0.78 7.73 7.97
CA THR A 364 1.08 8.50 9.19
C THR A 364 0.78 9.98 8.97
N LEU A 365 1.12 10.55 7.81
CA LEU A 365 0.76 11.93 7.47
C LEU A 365 -0.76 12.12 7.39
N VAL A 366 -1.50 11.14 6.85
CA VAL A 366 -2.98 11.14 6.87
C VAL A 366 -3.50 11.12 8.31
N ARG A 367 -3.01 10.21 9.16
CA ARG A 367 -3.38 10.14 10.59
C ARG A 367 -3.13 11.46 11.32
N LYS A 368 -2.06 12.18 10.97
CA LYS A 368 -1.72 13.48 11.57
C LYS A 368 -2.47 14.67 10.95
N GLY A 369 -3.33 14.43 9.95
CA GLY A 369 -4.06 15.48 9.25
C GLY A 369 -3.17 16.38 8.39
N LEU A 370 -1.96 15.91 8.03
CA LEU A 370 -1.00 16.62 7.17
C LEU A 370 -1.18 16.24 5.69
N LEU A 371 -1.88 15.15 5.41
CA LEU A 371 -2.15 14.67 4.05
C LEU A 371 -3.61 14.21 3.94
N SER A 372 -4.25 14.51 2.81
CA SER A 372 -5.59 13.99 2.51
C SER A 372 -5.54 12.54 2.00
N ALA A 373 -6.67 11.82 2.04
CA ALA A 373 -6.76 10.48 1.43
C ALA A 373 -6.42 10.51 -0.08
N ARG A 374 -6.82 11.58 -0.79
CA ARG A 374 -6.43 11.80 -2.20
C ARG A 374 -4.92 11.96 -2.33
N GLY A 375 -4.29 12.76 -1.46
CA GLY A 375 -2.84 12.93 -1.41
C GLY A 375 -2.09 11.62 -1.17
N TYR A 376 -2.61 10.77 -0.27
CA TYR A 376 -2.08 9.42 -0.04
C TYR A 376 -2.07 8.59 -1.32
N HIS A 377 -3.21 8.49 -2.02
CA HIS A 377 -3.30 7.68 -3.22
C HIS A 377 -2.38 8.15 -4.35
N ILE A 378 -2.25 9.48 -4.54
CA ILE A 378 -1.34 10.06 -5.52
C ILE A 378 0.12 9.75 -5.16
N GLY A 379 0.52 10.06 -3.92
CA GLY A 379 1.89 9.83 -3.45
C GLY A 379 2.28 8.35 -3.48
N TYR A 380 1.37 7.47 -3.04
CA TYR A 380 1.62 6.03 -3.05
C TYR A 380 1.74 5.49 -4.48
N THR A 381 0.85 5.88 -5.39
CA THR A 381 0.96 5.52 -6.81
C THR A 381 2.29 5.97 -7.42
N ALA A 382 2.77 7.18 -7.11
CA ALA A 382 4.07 7.66 -7.59
C ALA A 382 5.23 6.74 -7.14
N THR A 383 5.20 6.28 -5.89
CA THR A 383 6.23 5.35 -5.37
C THR A 383 6.13 3.96 -5.99
N LEU A 384 4.91 3.49 -6.32
CA LEU A 384 4.69 2.21 -6.97
C LEU A 384 5.23 2.16 -8.41
N ILE A 385 5.43 3.30 -9.08
CA ILE A 385 5.99 3.34 -10.43
C ILE A 385 7.49 3.05 -10.44
N MET A 386 8.19 3.19 -9.31
CA MET A 386 9.65 3.12 -9.27
C MET A 386 10.27 1.81 -9.80
N PRO A 387 9.71 0.61 -9.55
CA PRO A 387 10.18 -0.62 -10.19
C PRO A 387 10.16 -0.58 -11.73
N TRP A 388 9.19 0.09 -12.35
CA TRP A 388 9.17 0.26 -13.80
C TRP A 388 10.32 1.15 -14.27
N ILE A 389 10.66 2.19 -13.51
CA ILE A 389 11.81 3.05 -13.82
C ILE A 389 13.12 2.25 -13.74
N VAL A 390 13.29 1.44 -12.69
CA VAL A 390 14.44 0.52 -12.58
C VAL A 390 14.50 -0.42 -13.78
N GLY A 391 13.36 -0.97 -14.18
CA GLY A 391 13.24 -1.84 -15.34
C GLY A 391 13.62 -1.18 -16.66
N ILE A 392 13.10 0.01 -16.94
CA ILE A 392 13.46 0.78 -18.14
C ILE A 392 14.95 1.09 -18.16
N ARG A 393 15.53 1.47 -17.01
CA ARG A 393 16.98 1.74 -16.91
C ARG A 393 17.84 0.48 -17.01
N SER A 394 17.27 -0.69 -16.72
CA SER A 394 17.94 -1.98 -16.83
C SER A 394 17.70 -2.65 -18.20
N PHE A 395 16.75 -2.16 -19.00
CA PHE A 395 16.33 -2.78 -20.27
C PHE A 395 17.46 -2.86 -21.31
N ALA A 396 18.40 -1.90 -21.29
CA ALA A 396 19.59 -1.94 -22.13
C ALA A 396 20.50 -3.16 -21.86
N LYS A 397 20.30 -3.89 -20.76
CA LYS A 397 21.08 -5.04 -20.33
C LYS A 397 20.33 -6.38 -20.46
N GLY A 398 19.08 -6.36 -20.92
CA GLY A 398 18.31 -7.58 -21.13
C GLY A 398 16.79 -7.40 -21.08
N PRO A 399 16.03 -8.37 -21.63
CA PRO A 399 14.57 -8.40 -21.65
C PRO A 399 13.91 -8.70 -20.29
N ASP A 400 14.67 -8.86 -19.20
CA ASP A 400 14.18 -9.20 -17.84
C ASP A 400 12.92 -8.48 -17.43
N PHE A 401 12.89 -7.17 -17.69
CA PHE A 401 11.77 -6.33 -17.31
C PHE A 401 10.49 -6.69 -18.09
N ALA A 402 10.60 -6.98 -19.38
CA ALA A 402 9.47 -7.40 -20.20
C ALA A 402 8.94 -8.76 -19.75
N TYR A 403 9.84 -9.72 -19.48
CA TYR A 403 9.43 -11.04 -18.97
C TYR A 403 8.81 -10.96 -17.58
N ALA A 404 9.40 -10.19 -16.67
CA ALA A 404 8.87 -10.00 -15.33
C ALA A 404 7.48 -9.33 -15.35
N THR A 405 7.26 -8.35 -16.22
CA THR A 405 5.96 -7.67 -16.37
C THR A 405 4.89 -8.59 -16.95
N VAL A 406 5.20 -9.34 -18.00
CA VAL A 406 4.26 -10.30 -18.60
C VAL A 406 3.95 -11.43 -17.60
N ALA A 407 4.96 -12.01 -16.95
CA ALA A 407 4.77 -13.06 -15.96
C ALA A 407 3.93 -12.57 -14.77
N ALA A 408 4.23 -11.39 -14.21
CA ALA A 408 3.44 -10.81 -13.13
C ALA A 408 1.98 -10.57 -13.55
N TRP A 409 1.73 -10.16 -14.80
CA TRP A 409 0.38 -9.96 -15.31
C TRP A 409 -0.37 -11.29 -15.43
N ILE A 410 0.25 -12.34 -15.99
CA ILE A 410 -0.34 -13.68 -16.09
C ILE A 410 -0.68 -14.20 -14.69
N ILE A 411 0.26 -14.15 -13.75
CA ILE A 411 0.07 -14.60 -12.37
C ILE A 411 -1.05 -13.81 -11.70
N TYR A 412 -1.12 -12.49 -11.92
CA TYR A 412 -2.20 -11.64 -11.43
C TYR A 412 -3.57 -12.10 -11.96
N GLN A 413 -3.70 -12.36 -13.26
CA GLN A 413 -4.96 -12.85 -13.84
C GLN A 413 -5.35 -14.23 -13.29
N LEU A 414 -4.40 -15.15 -13.17
CA LEU A 414 -4.62 -16.47 -12.56
C LEU A 414 -5.06 -16.34 -11.09
N ARG A 415 -4.48 -15.40 -10.35
CA ARG A 415 -4.87 -15.13 -8.97
C ARG A 415 -6.28 -14.54 -8.87
N ARG A 416 -6.70 -13.69 -9.81
CA ARG A 416 -8.09 -13.20 -9.90
C ARG A 416 -9.10 -14.33 -10.12
N ARG A 417 -8.70 -15.38 -10.84
CA ARG A 417 -9.50 -16.61 -11.04
C ARG A 417 -9.51 -17.55 -9.83
N GLY A 418 -8.93 -17.14 -8.70
CA GLY A 418 -9.00 -17.88 -7.43
C GLY A 418 -7.85 -18.84 -7.16
N ILE A 419 -6.89 -19.00 -8.08
CA ILE A 419 -5.77 -19.94 -7.90
C ILE A 419 -4.94 -19.57 -6.67
N ASN A 420 -4.55 -20.57 -5.88
CA ASN A 420 -3.78 -20.38 -4.66
C ASN A 420 -2.42 -19.72 -4.95
N LYS A 421 -2.03 -18.71 -4.16
CA LYS A 421 -0.78 -17.96 -4.36
C LYS A 421 0.47 -18.85 -4.30
N TYR A 422 0.49 -19.90 -3.50
CA TYR A 422 1.63 -20.82 -3.39
C TYR A 422 1.76 -21.67 -4.65
N LEU A 423 0.65 -22.16 -5.22
CA LEU A 423 0.65 -22.86 -6.50
C LEU A 423 1.12 -21.97 -7.66
N LEU A 424 0.91 -20.65 -7.56
CA LEU A 424 1.39 -19.71 -8.56
C LEU A 424 2.90 -19.41 -8.42
N TRP A 425 3.38 -19.22 -7.19
CA TRP A 425 4.77 -18.82 -6.96
C TRP A 425 5.75 -20.00 -6.94
N SER A 426 5.33 -21.21 -6.55
CA SER A 426 6.22 -22.37 -6.49
C SER A 426 6.86 -22.73 -7.85
N PRO A 427 6.11 -22.80 -8.97
CA PRO A 427 6.70 -23.07 -10.28
C PRO A 427 7.64 -21.95 -10.73
N VAL A 428 7.30 -20.69 -10.45
CA VAL A 428 8.14 -19.54 -10.78
C VAL A 428 9.45 -19.59 -10.00
N ILE A 429 9.40 -19.89 -8.70
CA ILE A 429 10.57 -20.01 -7.85
C ILE A 429 11.44 -21.20 -8.29
N ALA A 430 10.83 -22.35 -8.56
CA ALA A 430 11.55 -23.53 -9.05
C ALA A 430 12.24 -23.24 -10.39
N ALA A 431 11.52 -22.65 -11.34
CA ALA A 431 12.05 -22.21 -12.63
C ALA A 431 13.24 -21.24 -12.46
N ARG A 432 13.11 -20.26 -11.57
CA ARG A 432 14.19 -19.30 -11.26
C ARG A 432 15.41 -19.99 -10.65
N ILE A 433 15.22 -20.99 -9.77
CA ILE A 433 16.32 -21.76 -9.15
C ILE A 433 17.01 -22.66 -10.17
N MET A 434 16.24 -23.35 -11.02
CA MET A 434 16.75 -24.32 -11.99
C MET A 434 17.45 -23.65 -13.17
N TRP A 435 16.83 -22.64 -13.78
CA TRP A 435 17.33 -22.00 -14.99
C TRP A 435 18.15 -20.73 -14.72
N GLY A 436 18.12 -20.23 -13.49
CA GLY A 436 18.83 -19.00 -13.11
C GLY A 436 18.41 -17.83 -14.00
N ASP A 437 19.38 -17.02 -14.40
CA ASP A 437 19.21 -15.91 -15.34
C ASP A 437 19.64 -16.27 -16.78
N GLY A 438 19.91 -17.55 -17.06
CA GLY A 438 20.37 -18.00 -18.39
C GLY A 438 19.37 -17.72 -19.52
N MET A 439 18.09 -17.51 -19.19
CA MET A 439 17.03 -17.10 -20.13
C MET A 439 16.81 -15.58 -20.18
N LEU A 440 17.51 -14.79 -19.33
CA LEU A 440 17.17 -13.40 -19.03
C LEU A 440 18.26 -12.42 -19.52
N HIS A 441 19.54 -12.74 -19.36
CA HIS A 441 20.64 -11.88 -19.81
C HIS A 441 21.40 -12.48 -21.01
N TRP A 442 21.29 -11.85 -22.18
CA TRP A 442 22.07 -12.24 -23.36
C TRP A 442 23.48 -11.60 -23.37
N GLN A 443 23.64 -10.46 -22.70
CA GLN A 443 24.91 -9.74 -22.47
C GLN A 443 24.77 -8.94 -21.15
N ALA A 444 25.83 -8.88 -20.33
CA ALA A 444 25.94 -8.26 -18.98
C ALA A 444 25.52 -9.19 -17.82
N TYR A 445 26.45 -9.77 -17.05
CA TYR A 445 27.71 -9.23 -16.53
C TYR A 445 28.78 -10.32 -16.38
#